data_AF-E9SBN2-F1
#
_entry.id   AF-E9SBN2-F1
#
_cell.length_a   1.000
_cell.length_b   1.000
_cell.length_c   1.000
_cell.angle_alpha   90.00
_cell.angle_beta   90.00
_cell.angle_gamma   90.00
#
_symmetry.space_group_name_H-M   'P 1'
#
loop_
_entity.id
_entity.type
_entity.pdbx_description
1 polymer ?
#
loop_
_entity_poly.entity_id
_entity_poly.type
_entity_poly.pdbx_seq_one_letter_code
_entity_poly.pdbx_strand_id
1 'polypeptide(L)' 'MNKIMFFDIDGTLIPEKKGAKVPESTITALEKAKKAGNLLFVNTGRPDVNVNEDITSLGFNGFVYGCGTMVVCDGK' A
#
# COMPACT_ATOMS: atom_id res chain seq x y z
N MET A 1 2.17 19.50 7.84
CA MET A 1 3.35 19.35 6.95
C MET A 1 3.11 18.09 6.15
N ASN A 2 2.99 18.18 4.82
CA ASN A 2 2.64 17.02 3.99
C ASN A 2 3.87 16.13 3.82
N LYS A 3 3.76 14.86 4.19
CA LYS A 3 4.80 13.84 4.00
C LYS A 3 4.33 12.82 2.97
N ILE A 4 5.30 12.11 2.39
CA ILE A 4 5.07 10.97 1.53
C ILE A 4 5.55 9.73 2.27
N MET A 5 4.75 8.68 2.29
CA MET A 5 5.07 7.41 2.95
C MET A 5 4.96 6.27 1.94
N PHE A 6 5.95 5.38 1.95
CA PHE A 6 6.00 4.18 1.13
C PHE A 6 5.91 2.95 2.02
N PHE A 7 5.06 2.00 1.65
CA PHE A 7 4.84 0.77 2.40
C PHE A 7 5.06 -0.43 1.49
N ASP A 8 5.81 -1.42 1.97
CA ASP A 8 5.78 -2.74 1.37
C ASP A 8 4.50 -3.49 1.74
N ILE A 9 4.19 -4.58 1.04
CA ILE A 9 3.03 -5.43 1.32
C ILE A 9 3.39 -6.53 2.32
N ASP A 10 4.27 -7.44 1.93
CA ASP A 10 4.54 -8.68 2.65
C ASP A 10 5.42 -8.43 3.88
N GLY A 11 4.97 -8.88 5.05
CA GLY A 11 5.65 -8.61 6.32
C GLY A 11 5.53 -7.16 6.81
N THR A 12 4.86 -6.29 6.05
CA THR A 12 4.67 -4.87 6.38
C THR A 12 3.19 -4.51 6.55
N LEU A 13 2.41 -4.48 5.45
CA LEU A 13 0.97 -4.25 5.53
C LEU A 13 0.19 -5.52 5.86
N ILE A 14 0.67 -6.67 5.38
CA ILE A 14 0.11 -7.99 5.65
C ILE A 14 1.19 -8.84 6.34
N PRO A 15 0.88 -9.48 7.48
CA PRO A 15 1.80 -10.43 8.10
C PRO A 15 2.15 -11.59 7.16
N GLU A 16 3.40 -12.07 7.20
CA GLU A 16 3.85 -13.25 6.44
C GLU A 16 3.31 -14.57 7.04
N LYS A 17 1.99 -14.72 7.04
CA LYS A 17 1.29 -15.93 7.48
C LYS A 17 0.28 -16.33 6.43
N LYS A 18 0.22 -17.63 6.12
CA LYS A 18 -0.73 -18.16 5.14
C LYS A 18 -2.17 -17.78 5.52
N GLY A 19 -2.87 -17.10 4.60
CA GLY A 19 -4.23 -16.61 4.79
C GLY A 19 -4.35 -15.37 5.68
N ALA A 20 -3.25 -14.70 6.01
CA ALA A 20 -3.30 -13.43 6.71
C ALA A 20 -3.98 -12.36 5.85
N LYS A 21 -4.61 -11.41 6.54
CA LYS A 21 -5.24 -10.22 5.96
C LYS A 21 -4.60 -8.98 6.58
N VAL A 22 -4.85 -7.83 5.97
CA VAL A 22 -4.48 -6.53 6.52
C VAL A 22 -5.15 -6.36 7.89
N PRO A 23 -4.38 -6.10 8.97
CA PRO A 23 -4.96 -5.84 10.29
C PRO A 23 -5.84 -4.58 10.31
N GLU A 24 -6.90 -4.59 11.10
CA GLU A 24 -7.80 -3.42 11.25
C GLU A 24 -7.06 -2.19 11.81
N SER A 25 -6.05 -2.40 12.65
CA SER A 25 -5.17 -1.33 13.13
C SER A 25 -4.37 -0.67 12.01
N THR A 26 -3.94 -1.44 11.00
CA THR A 26 -3.26 -0.93 9.80
C THR A 26 -4.19 -0.05 8.99
N ILE A 27 -5.43 -0.51 8.74
CA ILE A 27 -6.46 0.28 8.04
C ILE A 27 -6.69 1.60 8.77
N THR A 28 -6.92 1.54 10.08
CA THR A 28 -7.12 2.73 10.93
C THR A 28 -5.94 3.70 10.88
N ALA A 29 -4.70 3.18 10.87
CA ALA A 29 -3.50 4.00 10.81
C ALA A 29 -3.34 4.70 9.45
N LEU A 30 -3.59 3.98 8.34
CA LEU A 30 -3.56 4.54 6.99
C LEU A 30 -4.62 5.63 6.82
N GLU A 31 -5.84 5.42 7.31
CA GLU A 31 -6.89 6.43 7.28
C GLU A 31 -6.50 7.70 8.05
N LYS A 32 -5.92 7.56 9.25
CA LYS A 32 -5.44 8.70 10.05
C LYS A 32 -4.31 9.44 9.33
N ALA A 33 -3.36 8.70 8.74
CA ALA A 33 -2.25 9.29 7.99
C ALA A 33 -2.76 10.07 6.78
N LYS A 34 -3.74 9.54 6.05
CA LYS A 34 -4.40 10.21 4.92
C LYS A 34 -5.17 11.45 5.36
N LYS A 35 -5.97 11.37 6.43
CA LYS A 35 -6.71 12.52 7.00
C LYS A 35 -5.79 13.64 7.48
N ALA A 36 -4.56 13.32 7.86
CA ALA A 36 -3.52 14.30 8.20
C ALA A 36 -2.88 14.99 6.98
N GLY A 37 -3.32 14.68 5.75
CA GLY A 37 -2.83 15.28 4.50
C GLY A 37 -1.56 14.65 3.92
N ASN A 38 -1.19 13.45 4.38
CA ASN A 38 -0.05 12.72 3.82
C ASN A 38 -0.44 11.95 2.56
N LEU A 39 0.55 11.76 1.68
CA LEU A 39 0.42 10.88 0.51
C LEU A 39 0.98 9.50 0.85
N LEU A 40 0.23 8.46 0.53
CA LEU A 40 0.55 7.09 0.85
C LEU A 40 0.76 6.30 -0.44
N PHE A 41 1.83 5.55 -0.54
CA PHE A 41 2.16 4.73 -1.70
C PHE A 41 2.54 3.32 -1.27
N VAL A 42 2.28 2.35 -2.15
CA VAL A 42 2.83 1.01 -2.01
C VAL A 42 4.13 0.91 -2.80
N ASN A 43 5.14 0.27 -2.25
CA ASN A 43 6.37 -0.12 -2.93
C ASN A 43 6.66 -1.59 -2.65
N THR A 44 6.36 -2.44 -3.62
CA THR A 44 6.37 -3.90 -3.44
C THR A 44 7.16 -4.61 -4.53
N GLY A 45 7.71 -5.78 -4.18
CA GLY A 45 8.27 -6.71 -5.15
C GLY A 45 7.23 -7.41 -6.01
N ARG A 46 5.95 -7.41 -5.61
CA ARG A 46 4.88 -8.05 -6.38
C ARG A 46 4.63 -7.32 -7.71
N PRO A 47 4.42 -8.03 -8.83
CA PRO A 47 3.80 -7.44 -10.01
C PRO A 47 2.33 -7.07 -9.72
N ASP A 48 1.73 -6.17 -10.51
CA ASP A 48 0.35 -5.71 -10.29
C ASP A 48 -0.68 -6.83 -10.26
N VAL A 49 -0.54 -7.80 -11.16
CA VAL A 49 -1.40 -8.99 -11.27
C VAL A 49 -1.42 -9.84 -10.00
N ASN A 50 -0.45 -9.66 -9.10
CA ASN A 50 -0.34 -10.37 -7.83
C ASN A 50 -0.69 -9.49 -6.61
N VAL A 51 -1.18 -8.28 -6.83
CA VAL A 51 -1.68 -7.40 -5.77
C VAL A 51 -3.20 -7.44 -5.77
N ASN A 52 -3.76 -7.95 -4.68
CA ASN A 52 -5.19 -8.21 -4.53
C ASN A 52 -5.98 -6.92 -4.19
N GLU A 53 -7.30 -6.99 -4.37
CA GLU A 53 -8.22 -5.88 -4.08
C GLU A 53 -8.21 -5.43 -2.61
N ASP A 54 -7.87 -6.32 -1.67
CA ASP A 54 -7.74 -5.98 -0.25
C ASP A 54 -6.60 -4.98 0.04
N ILE A 55 -5.64 -4.85 -0.86
CA ILE A 55 -4.58 -3.84 -0.82
C ILE A 55 -4.93 -2.64 -1.70
N THR A 56 -5.39 -2.86 -2.94
CA THR A 56 -5.67 -1.75 -3.86
C THR A 56 -6.82 -0.86 -3.40
N SER A 57 -7.77 -1.41 -2.63
CA SER A 57 -8.89 -0.67 -2.05
C SER A 57 -8.54 0.15 -0.79
N LEU A 58 -7.32 0.05 -0.24
CA LEU A 58 -6.90 0.80 0.97
C LEU A 58 -6.69 2.31 0.72
N GLY A 59 -6.88 2.76 -0.53
CA GLY A 59 -6.93 4.19 -0.86
C GLY A 59 -5.56 4.86 -0.90
N PHE A 60 -4.51 4.11 -1.25
CA PHE A 60 -3.19 4.64 -1.62
C PHE A 60 -3.27 5.56 -2.84
N ASN A 61 -2.34 6.50 -2.93
CA ASN A 61 -2.19 7.46 -4.02
C ASN A 61 -1.52 6.85 -5.27
N GLY A 62 -0.78 5.76 -5.08
CA GLY A 62 -0.10 5.08 -6.18
C GLY A 62 0.66 3.83 -5.71
N PHE A 63 1.23 3.14 -6.69
CA PHE A 63 1.87 1.84 -6.53
C PHE A 63 3.16 1.78 -7.32
N VAL A 64 4.19 1.24 -6.70
CA VAL A 64 5.45 0.84 -7.32
C VAL A 64 5.49 -0.68 -7.26
N TYR A 65 5.35 -1.32 -8.41
CA TYR A 65 5.27 -2.77 -8.58
C TYR A 65 6.58 -3.36 -9.08
N GLY A 66 6.73 -4.67 -8.91
CA GLY A 66 7.77 -5.47 -9.53
C GLY A 66 9.17 -4.96 -9.22
N CYS A 67 9.45 -4.61 -7.96
CA CYS A 67 10.72 -4.02 -7.53
C CYS A 67 11.07 -2.71 -8.27
N GLY A 68 10.08 -1.89 -8.62
CA GLY A 68 10.29 -0.60 -9.27
C GLY A 68 10.22 -0.62 -10.80
N THR A 69 9.87 -1.75 -11.41
CA THR A 69 9.78 -1.88 -12.87
C THR A 69 8.52 -1.24 -13.45
N MET A 70 7.47 -1.07 -12.64
CA MET A 70 6.25 -0.38 -13.05
C MET A 70 5.79 0.56 -11.93
N VAL A 71 5.45 1.80 -12.28
CA VAL A 71 4.96 2.81 -11.35
C VAL A 71 3.61 3.30 -11.87
N VAL A 72 2.60 3.28 -11.00
CA VAL A 72 1.26 3.80 -11.26
C VAL A 72 0.98 4.93 -10.27
N CYS A 73 0.68 6.13 -10.77
CA CYS A 73 0.28 7.28 -9.95
C CYS A 73 -0.85 8.04 -10.65
N ASP A 74 -1.90 8.37 -9.90
CA ASP A 74 -3.09 9.05 -10.46
C ASP A 74 -3.69 8.32 -11.68
N GLY A 75 -3.63 6.98 -11.67
CA GLY A 75 -4.16 6.12 -12.73
C GLY A 75 -3.34 6.10 -14.03
N LYS A 76 -2.09 6.58 -14.00
CA LYS A 76 -1.16 6.62 -15.14
C LYS A 76 0.10 5.83 -14.85
#